data_AF-A0A950ALY5-F1
#
_entry.id   AF-A0A950ALY5-F1
#
_cell.length_a   1.000
_cell.length_b   1.000
_cell.length_c   1.000
_cell.angle_alpha   90.00
_cell.angle_beta   90.00
_cell.angle_gamma   90.00
#
_symmetry.space_group_name_H-M   'P 1'
#
loop_
_entity.id
_entity.type
_entity.pdbx_description
1 polymer ?
#
loop_
_entity_poly.entity_id
_entity_poly.type
_entity_poly.pdbx_seq_one_letter_code
_entity_poly.pdbx_strand_id
1 'polypeptide(L)'
;MALVKCKECGAEISENAESCPRCGIKGGARKSRGWLDAVNIVSGTLTAVFGTLVIPAAGAALAWFTFVYQKNSQENEKLQAMIESAVSQDTAKELTAVRVVSCLAKLTKLPAPFALSLLGTVARSSEDPKLRREAYDAIESLTTETTSFDVEKLDTYDKLEIFCLQAALTPSQYFRQRNLSYIEKYATNDLLEHEVASKLLALSQDVSDPQTKIDLLLTVFIRYNDPDMMERAIPILYSAVKERDPSQSDSNEDILNFLELVAQKNRDDRSQIRLYLIRALVTNNQRSREDYLGKFAIIGARREIRDEAKRLLESITSAAKDDAVLVRILDLASKNLAGEVDKATANITQR
;
A
#
# COMPACT_ATOMS: atom_id res chain seq x y z
N MET A 1 -26.05 -44.50 -21.97
CA MET A 1 -25.62 -43.14 -22.34
C MET A 1 -26.39 -42.17 -21.47
N ALA A 2 -25.71 -41.26 -20.77
CA ALA A 2 -26.40 -40.28 -19.93
C ALA A 2 -27.14 -39.27 -20.82
N LEU A 3 -28.40 -39.00 -20.49
CA LEU A 3 -29.23 -37.99 -21.13
C LEU A 3 -29.27 -36.75 -20.22
N VAL A 4 -29.13 -35.57 -20.81
CA VAL A 4 -29.22 -34.28 -20.12
C VAL A 4 -30.37 -33.47 -20.70
N LYS A 5 -31.02 -32.63 -19.89
CA LYS A 5 -32.13 -31.78 -20.37
C LYS A 5 -31.58 -30.51 -21.02
N CYS A 6 -32.09 -30.17 -22.20
CA CYS A 6 -31.81 -28.91 -22.86
C CYS A 6 -32.32 -27.74 -21.99
N LYS A 7 -31.48 -26.75 -21.73
CA LYS A 7 -31.80 -25.62 -20.84
C LYS A 7 -32.96 -24.75 -21.35
N GLU A 8 -33.18 -24.73 -22.66
CA GLU A 8 -34.18 -23.85 -23.28
C GLU A 8 -35.52 -24.57 -23.48
N CYS A 9 -35.51 -25.76 -24.09
CA CYS A 9 -36.76 -26.45 -24.43
C CYS A 9 -37.10 -27.63 -23.51
N GLY A 10 -36.25 -27.97 -22.55
CA GLY A 10 -36.47 -29.06 -21.59
C GLY A 10 -36.39 -30.48 -22.16
N ALA A 11 -36.15 -30.64 -23.47
CA ALA A 11 -36.05 -31.94 -24.12
C ALA A 11 -34.80 -32.71 -23.66
N GLU A 12 -34.92 -34.02 -23.51
CA GLU A 12 -33.79 -34.90 -23.18
C GLU A 12 -32.92 -35.13 -24.41
N ILE A 13 -31.64 -34.80 -24.29
CA ILE A 13 -30.64 -34.90 -25.35
C ILE A 13 -29.42 -35.69 -24.85
N SER A 14 -28.69 -36.31 -25.77
CA SER A 14 -27.42 -36.96 -25.45
C SER A 14 -26.43 -35.94 -24.86
N GLU A 15 -25.71 -36.33 -23.80
CA GLU A 15 -24.71 -35.45 -23.15
C GLU A 15 -23.63 -34.94 -24.11
N ASN A 16 -23.40 -35.64 -25.23
CA ASN A 16 -22.42 -35.26 -26.26
C ASN A 16 -23.03 -34.61 -27.51
N ALA A 17 -24.31 -34.24 -27.51
CA ALA A 17 -24.93 -33.57 -28.65
C ALA A 17 -24.44 -32.12 -28.77
N GLU A 18 -23.81 -31.76 -29.90
CA GLU A 18 -23.32 -30.38 -30.15
C GLU A 18 -24.45 -29.35 -30.20
N SER A 19 -25.64 -29.77 -30.62
CA SER A 19 -26.84 -28.93 -30.65
C SER A 19 -28.07 -29.71 -30.25
N CYS A 20 -29.04 -29.03 -29.65
CA CYS A 20 -30.31 -29.64 -29.34
C CYS A 20 -31.08 -29.90 -30.66
N PRO A 21 -31.45 -31.15 -30.98
CA PRO A 21 -32.17 -31.46 -32.22
C PRO A 21 -33.59 -30.88 -32.24
N ARG A 22 -34.12 -30.44 -31.09
CA ARG A 22 -35.48 -29.90 -30.98
C ARG A 22 -35.55 -28.39 -31.16
N CYS A 23 -34.59 -27.63 -30.62
CA CYS A 23 -34.60 -26.16 -30.68
C CYS A 23 -33.40 -25.54 -31.42
N GLY A 24 -32.43 -26.35 -31.86
CA GLY A 24 -31.28 -25.89 -32.66
C GLY A 24 -30.20 -25.14 -31.90
N ILE A 25 -30.40 -24.84 -30.62
CA ILE A 25 -29.41 -24.14 -29.80
C ILE A 25 -28.21 -25.04 -29.53
N LYS A 26 -27.01 -24.52 -29.80
CA LYS A 26 -25.74 -25.21 -29.55
C LYS A 26 -25.58 -25.41 -28.04
N GLY A 27 -25.46 -26.67 -27.63
CA GLY A 27 -25.19 -27.01 -26.25
C GLY A 27 -23.83 -26.43 -25.89
N GLY A 28 -23.79 -25.50 -24.93
CA GLY A 28 -22.52 -24.95 -24.47
C GLY A 28 -21.62 -26.09 -24.01
N ALA A 29 -20.59 -26.40 -24.78
CA ALA A 29 -19.59 -27.39 -24.44
C ALA A 29 -19.15 -27.13 -23.00
N ARG A 30 -19.30 -28.12 -22.14
CA ARG A 30 -18.98 -28.02 -20.72
C ARG A 30 -17.48 -27.73 -20.61
N LYS A 31 -17.10 -26.45 -20.45
CA LYS A 31 -15.76 -26.11 -19.93
C LYS A 31 -15.64 -26.89 -18.61
N SER A 32 -14.63 -27.74 -18.54
CA SER A 32 -14.31 -28.55 -17.36
C SER A 32 -14.42 -27.68 -16.12
N ARG A 33 -15.16 -28.16 -15.11
CA ARG A 33 -15.39 -27.48 -13.83
C ARG A 33 -14.06 -27.01 -13.26
N GLY A 34 -13.86 -25.69 -13.24
CA GLY A 34 -12.68 -25.05 -12.67
C GLY A 34 -12.89 -24.72 -11.20
N TRP A 35 -11.96 -25.21 -10.37
CA TRP A 35 -11.33 -24.54 -9.22
C TRP A 35 -12.20 -24.10 -8.01
N LEU A 36 -13.35 -23.45 -8.15
CA LEU A 36 -13.94 -22.74 -7.01
C LEU A 36 -14.67 -23.62 -5.96
N ASP A 37 -14.99 -24.88 -6.27
CA ASP A 37 -15.65 -25.78 -5.31
C ASP A 37 -14.68 -26.46 -4.32
N ALA A 38 -13.37 -26.42 -4.57
CA ALA A 38 -12.37 -27.05 -3.69
C ALA A 38 -11.99 -26.19 -2.47
N VAL A 39 -12.28 -24.89 -2.49
CA VAL A 39 -11.89 -23.96 -1.41
C VAL A 39 -12.89 -23.96 -0.25
N ASN A 40 -14.14 -24.39 -0.45
CA ASN A 40 -15.17 -24.39 0.60
C ASN A 40 -15.24 -25.68 1.43
N ILE A 41 -14.42 -26.70 1.16
CA ILE A 41 -14.44 -27.98 1.91
C ILE A 41 -13.34 -28.04 2.99
N VAL A 42 -12.42 -27.06 3.03
CA VAL A 42 -11.30 -27.02 4.00
C VAL A 42 -11.52 -25.99 5.13
N SER A 43 -12.65 -25.26 5.15
CA SER A 43 -12.94 -24.24 6.19
C SER A 43 -13.57 -24.78 7.48
N GLY A 44 -13.85 -26.09 7.57
CA GLY A 44 -14.63 -26.66 8.68
C GLY A 44 -13.86 -27.08 9.93
N THR A 45 -12.56 -27.34 9.87
CA THR A 45 -11.85 -28.01 10.98
C THR A 45 -10.38 -27.62 11.15
N LEU A 46 -10.06 -26.32 11.07
CA LEU A 46 -8.68 -25.84 11.34
C LEU A 46 -8.61 -24.42 11.94
N THR A 47 -9.64 -24.00 12.67
CA THR A 47 -9.73 -22.67 13.31
C THR A 47 -9.29 -22.63 14.78
N ALA A 48 -8.69 -23.70 15.30
CA ALA A 48 -8.09 -23.67 16.63
C ALA A 48 -6.60 -24.00 16.52
N VAL A 49 -5.74 -22.96 16.56
CA VAL A 49 -4.39 -22.90 17.19
C VAL A 49 -3.38 -21.99 16.47
N PHE A 50 -3.55 -21.53 15.23
CA PHE A 50 -2.52 -20.67 14.61
C PHE A 50 -2.88 -19.17 14.60
N GLY A 51 -2.42 -18.48 15.65
CA GLY A 51 -2.08 -17.06 15.55
C GLY A 51 -0.93 -16.84 14.57
N THR A 52 -0.97 -15.70 13.88
CA THR A 52 0.06 -15.17 12.95
C THR A 52 0.41 -16.07 11.76
N LEU A 53 -0.47 -16.08 10.75
CA LEU A 53 -0.14 -16.51 9.39
C LEU A 53 0.62 -15.37 8.67
N VAL A 54 1.92 -15.25 8.97
CA VAL A 54 2.87 -14.81 7.95
C VAL A 54 3.09 -16.04 7.09
N ILE A 55 2.38 -16.17 5.97
CA ILE A 55 2.85 -17.09 4.92
C ILE A 55 4.01 -16.33 4.28
N PRO A 56 5.28 -16.73 4.50
CA PRO A 56 6.39 -16.12 3.78
C PRO A 56 6.10 -16.24 2.29
N ALA A 57 6.54 -15.28 1.47
CA ALA A 57 6.40 -15.30 0.01
C ALA A 57 6.70 -16.69 -0.59
N ALA A 58 7.65 -17.39 0.02
CA ALA A 58 8.09 -18.71 -0.34
C ALA A 58 6.98 -19.80 -0.18
N GLY A 59 6.06 -19.67 0.76
CA GLY A 59 4.88 -20.55 0.90
C GLY A 59 3.84 -20.36 -0.21
N ALA A 60 3.62 -19.12 -0.67
CA ALA A 60 2.77 -18.84 -1.83
C ALA A 60 3.43 -19.32 -3.15
N ALA A 61 4.76 -19.19 -3.26
CA ALA A 61 5.55 -19.78 -4.34
C ALA A 61 5.39 -21.30 -4.38
N LEU A 62 5.50 -21.97 -3.23
CA LEU A 62 5.32 -23.42 -3.11
C LEU A 62 3.94 -23.89 -3.55
N ALA A 63 2.88 -23.24 -3.08
CA ALA A 63 1.51 -23.61 -3.42
C ALA A 63 1.25 -23.49 -4.93
N TRP A 64 1.78 -22.44 -5.57
CA TRP A 64 1.64 -22.27 -7.02
C TRP A 64 2.49 -23.27 -7.81
N PHE A 65 3.75 -23.51 -7.39
CA PHE A 65 4.64 -24.47 -8.06
C PHE A 65 4.10 -25.90 -7.96
N THR A 66 3.64 -26.33 -6.79
CA THR A 66 3.03 -27.65 -6.61
C THR A 66 1.75 -27.82 -7.43
N PHE A 67 0.94 -26.76 -7.56
CA PHE A 67 -0.35 -26.81 -8.28
C PHE A 67 -0.23 -26.69 -9.81
N VAL A 68 0.65 -25.81 -10.32
CA VAL A 68 0.75 -25.51 -11.76
C VAL A 68 1.75 -26.41 -12.48
N TYR A 69 2.81 -26.85 -11.80
CA TYR A 69 3.89 -27.59 -12.46
C TYR A 69 3.70 -29.11 -12.45
N GLN A 70 2.65 -29.67 -11.83
CA GLN A 70 2.41 -31.11 -11.60
C GLN A 70 2.37 -32.03 -12.85
N LYS A 71 2.69 -31.53 -14.05
CA LYS A 71 2.71 -32.31 -15.30
C LYS A 71 4.06 -32.98 -15.65
N ASN A 72 5.17 -32.74 -14.92
CA ASN A 72 6.45 -33.44 -15.11
C ASN A 72 7.15 -33.73 -13.76
N SER A 73 6.96 -34.92 -13.19
CA SER A 73 7.20 -35.15 -11.75
C SER A 73 8.66 -35.12 -11.27
N GLN A 74 9.66 -35.35 -12.13
CA GLN A 74 11.03 -35.57 -11.65
C GLN A 74 11.86 -34.28 -11.48
N GLU A 75 11.68 -33.28 -12.34
CA GLU A 75 12.32 -31.95 -12.16
C GLU A 75 11.64 -31.13 -11.06
N ASN A 76 10.37 -31.42 -10.82
CA ASN A 76 9.56 -30.72 -9.82
C ASN A 76 9.86 -31.12 -8.40
N GLU A 77 10.16 -32.38 -8.11
CA GLU A 77 10.55 -32.76 -6.73
C GLU A 77 11.84 -32.03 -6.32
N LYS A 78 12.77 -31.85 -7.26
CA LYS A 78 14.01 -31.10 -7.02
C LYS A 78 13.75 -29.61 -6.85
N LEU A 79 12.84 -29.04 -7.64
CA LEU A 79 12.47 -27.63 -7.54
C LEU A 79 11.64 -27.35 -6.29
N GLN A 80 10.69 -28.23 -5.94
CA GLN A 80 9.90 -28.19 -4.72
C GLN A 80 10.80 -28.32 -3.51
N ALA A 81 11.72 -29.29 -3.46
CA ALA A 81 12.69 -29.40 -2.36
C ALA A 81 13.60 -28.17 -2.26
N MET A 82 13.98 -27.56 -3.40
CA MET A 82 14.77 -26.33 -3.42
C MET A 82 13.98 -25.15 -2.85
N ILE A 83 12.71 -24.99 -3.22
CA ILE A 83 11.82 -23.94 -2.74
C ILE A 83 11.45 -24.19 -1.26
N GLU A 84 11.12 -25.42 -0.86
CA GLU A 84 10.83 -25.81 0.54
C GLU A 84 12.04 -25.54 1.43
N SER A 85 13.25 -25.81 0.92
CA SER A 85 14.47 -25.42 1.63
C SER A 85 14.59 -23.89 1.72
N ALA A 86 14.19 -23.15 0.69
CA ALA A 86 14.26 -21.69 0.65
C ALA A 86 13.17 -20.96 1.45
N VAL A 87 12.18 -21.70 1.96
CA VAL A 87 11.17 -21.23 2.93
C VAL A 87 11.67 -21.38 4.38
N SER A 88 12.89 -21.87 4.59
CA SER A 88 13.48 -21.88 5.93
C SER A 88 13.86 -20.46 6.36
N GLN A 89 13.92 -20.18 7.68
CA GLN A 89 14.43 -18.94 8.28
C GLN A 89 15.93 -18.67 7.99
N ASP A 90 16.48 -19.27 6.93
CA ASP A 90 17.85 -19.14 6.46
C ASP A 90 17.89 -18.11 5.33
N THR A 91 18.37 -16.93 5.68
CA THR A 91 18.52 -15.79 4.78
C THR A 91 19.29 -16.12 3.50
N ALA A 92 20.26 -17.05 3.55
CA ALA A 92 21.03 -17.43 2.36
C ALA A 92 20.17 -18.17 1.32
N LYS A 93 19.20 -18.96 1.79
CA LYS A 93 18.29 -19.69 0.90
C LYS A 93 17.19 -18.79 0.37
N GLU A 94 16.66 -17.89 1.19
CA GLU A 94 15.72 -16.87 0.72
C GLU A 94 16.35 -16.00 -0.38
N LEU A 95 17.62 -15.62 -0.23
CA LEU A 95 18.38 -14.90 -1.26
C LEU A 95 18.51 -15.71 -2.56
N THR A 96 18.75 -17.01 -2.42
CA THR A 96 18.78 -17.91 -3.57
C THR A 96 17.41 -18.00 -4.25
N ALA A 97 16.32 -18.06 -3.50
CA ALA A 97 14.97 -18.05 -4.05
C ALA A 97 14.65 -16.75 -4.80
N VAL A 98 15.01 -15.59 -4.26
CA VAL A 98 14.87 -14.30 -4.96
C VAL A 98 15.57 -14.33 -6.32
N ARG A 99 16.82 -14.81 -6.37
CA ARG A 99 17.60 -14.94 -7.60
C ARG A 99 16.99 -15.94 -8.59
N VAL A 100 16.48 -17.07 -8.10
CA VAL A 100 15.81 -18.08 -8.94
C VAL A 100 14.50 -17.53 -9.50
N VAL A 101 13.67 -16.87 -8.69
CA VAL A 101 12.42 -16.23 -9.14
C VAL A 101 12.71 -15.18 -10.22
N SER A 102 13.70 -14.32 -9.99
CA SER A 102 14.18 -13.34 -10.97
C SER A 102 14.63 -13.99 -12.28
N CYS A 103 15.49 -15.02 -12.19
CA CYS A 103 15.97 -15.75 -13.35
C CYS A 103 14.84 -16.43 -14.14
N LEU A 104 13.93 -17.12 -13.47
CA LEU A 104 12.80 -17.80 -14.11
C LEU A 104 11.85 -16.81 -14.77
N ALA A 105 11.62 -15.65 -14.16
CA ALA A 105 10.82 -14.59 -14.74
C ALA A 105 11.48 -14.01 -16.00
N LYS A 106 12.79 -13.72 -15.96
CA LYS A 106 13.56 -13.29 -17.15
C LYS A 106 13.55 -14.31 -18.28
N LEU A 107 13.54 -15.60 -17.95
CA LEU A 107 13.46 -16.70 -18.93
C LEU A 107 12.02 -16.97 -19.42
N THR A 108 11.03 -16.16 -19.05
CA THR A 108 9.59 -16.35 -19.34
C THR A 108 9.02 -17.68 -18.86
N LYS A 109 9.69 -18.32 -17.89
CA LYS A 109 9.26 -19.59 -17.26
C LYS A 109 8.35 -19.36 -16.05
N LEU A 110 8.34 -18.15 -15.53
CA LEU A 110 7.46 -17.68 -14.47
C LEU A 110 6.65 -16.48 -14.98
N PRO A 111 5.31 -16.46 -14.82
CA PRO A 111 4.53 -15.28 -15.16
C PRO A 111 5.04 -14.08 -14.37
N ALA A 112 5.32 -12.99 -15.05
CA ALA A 112 5.92 -11.82 -14.41
C ALA A 112 5.03 -11.17 -13.33
N PRO A 113 3.69 -11.09 -13.42
CA PRO A 113 2.85 -10.65 -12.29
C PRO A 113 3.09 -11.48 -11.03
N PHE A 114 3.23 -12.80 -11.21
CA PHE A 114 3.48 -13.71 -10.11
C PHE A 114 4.89 -13.55 -9.54
N ALA A 115 5.90 -13.40 -10.40
CA ALA A 115 7.26 -13.11 -9.96
C ALA A 115 7.34 -11.80 -9.16
N LEU A 116 6.67 -10.74 -9.63
CA LEU A 116 6.60 -9.45 -8.96
C LEU A 116 5.86 -9.52 -7.63
N SER A 117 4.79 -10.31 -7.54
CA SER A 117 4.08 -10.55 -6.28
C SER A 117 4.99 -11.24 -5.24
N LEU A 118 5.74 -12.27 -5.66
CA LEU A 118 6.69 -12.97 -4.79
C LEU A 118 7.82 -12.05 -4.34
N LEU A 119 8.49 -11.40 -5.29
CA LEU A 119 9.59 -10.47 -5.01
C LEU A 119 9.11 -9.29 -4.16
N GLY A 120 7.93 -8.74 -4.45
CA GLY A 120 7.27 -7.67 -3.70
C GLY A 120 6.90 -8.07 -2.28
N THR A 121 6.62 -9.35 -2.04
CA THR A 121 6.41 -9.87 -0.69
C THR A 121 7.73 -9.97 0.08
N VAL A 122 8.79 -10.51 -0.53
CA VAL A 122 10.12 -10.56 0.10
C VAL A 122 10.64 -9.16 0.42
N ALA A 123 10.53 -8.27 -0.56
CA ALA A 123 10.73 -6.83 -0.46
C ALA A 123 10.14 -6.21 0.82
N ARG A 124 8.85 -6.44 1.07
CA ARG A 124 8.13 -5.84 2.21
C ARG A 124 8.39 -6.54 3.54
N SER A 125 8.45 -7.87 3.52
CA SER A 125 8.40 -8.69 4.74
C SER A 125 9.76 -9.15 5.28
N SER A 126 10.82 -9.12 4.49
CA SER A 126 12.13 -9.59 4.92
C SER A 126 12.76 -8.66 5.97
N GLU A 127 13.15 -9.21 7.11
CA GLU A 127 13.94 -8.51 8.13
C GLU A 127 15.38 -8.22 7.65
N ASP A 128 15.93 -9.03 6.74
CA ASP A 128 17.27 -8.81 6.19
C ASP A 128 17.27 -7.68 5.13
N PRO A 129 17.99 -6.57 5.36
CA PRO A 129 18.12 -5.49 4.38
C PRO A 129 18.83 -5.92 3.09
N LYS A 130 19.72 -6.92 3.11
CA LYS A 130 20.39 -7.39 1.89
C LYS A 130 19.42 -8.16 1.00
N LEU A 131 18.65 -9.07 1.58
CA LEU A 131 17.61 -9.80 0.87
C LEU A 131 16.55 -8.87 0.26
N ARG A 132 16.09 -7.87 1.03
CA ARG A 132 15.20 -6.82 0.50
C ARG A 132 15.80 -6.14 -0.72
N ARG A 133 17.07 -5.70 -0.63
CA ARG A 133 17.79 -5.06 -1.73
C ARG A 133 17.87 -5.94 -2.98
N GLU A 134 18.19 -7.23 -2.83
CA GLU A 134 18.24 -8.15 -3.97
C GLU A 134 16.85 -8.34 -4.60
N ALA A 135 15.79 -8.42 -3.79
CA ALA A 135 14.43 -8.50 -4.31
C ALA A 135 14.05 -7.23 -5.10
N TYR A 136 14.53 -6.07 -4.66
CA TYR A 136 14.35 -4.79 -5.37
C TYR A 136 15.10 -4.75 -6.69
N ASP A 137 16.38 -5.12 -6.70
CA ASP A 137 17.19 -5.19 -7.93
C ASP A 137 16.56 -6.15 -8.96
N ALA A 138 15.99 -7.27 -8.48
CA ALA A 138 15.24 -8.19 -9.31
C ALA A 138 13.97 -7.58 -9.91
N ILE A 139 13.16 -6.86 -9.11
CA ILE A 139 11.96 -6.14 -9.60
C ILE A 139 12.35 -5.10 -10.64
N GLU A 140 13.35 -4.26 -10.34
CA GLU A 140 13.83 -3.23 -11.26
C GLU A 140 14.30 -3.86 -12.58
N SER A 141 15.12 -4.91 -12.50
CA SER A 141 15.62 -5.60 -13.68
C SER A 141 14.51 -6.22 -14.53
N LEU A 142 13.48 -6.79 -13.91
CA LEU A 142 12.30 -7.33 -14.63
C LEU A 142 11.46 -6.25 -15.31
N THR A 143 11.53 -5.01 -14.83
CA THR A 143 10.74 -3.88 -15.36
C THR A 143 11.51 -2.99 -16.34
N THR A 144 12.84 -3.00 -16.29
CA THR A 144 13.72 -2.14 -17.09
C THR A 144 14.32 -2.84 -18.30
N GLU A 145 14.64 -4.13 -18.20
CA GLU A 145 15.14 -4.90 -19.34
C GLU A 145 13.97 -5.16 -20.30
N THR A 146 14.08 -4.62 -21.52
CA THR A 146 13.12 -4.71 -22.64
C THR A 146 12.85 -6.14 -23.15
N THR A 147 13.26 -7.16 -22.40
CA THR A 147 13.10 -8.56 -22.76
C THR A 147 11.76 -9.08 -22.24
N SER A 148 10.79 -9.13 -23.16
CA SER A 148 9.50 -9.86 -23.08
C SER A 148 8.44 -9.36 -22.08
N PHE A 149 8.79 -8.60 -21.05
CA PHE A 149 7.81 -8.08 -20.10
C PHE A 149 7.25 -6.73 -20.56
N ASP A 150 6.15 -6.80 -21.30
CA ASP A 150 5.40 -5.60 -21.67
C ASP A 150 4.55 -5.18 -20.46
N VAL A 151 5.06 -4.23 -19.66
CA VAL A 151 4.33 -3.62 -18.54
C VAL A 151 2.95 -3.17 -19.00
N GLU A 152 2.78 -2.76 -20.26
CA GLU A 152 1.49 -2.32 -20.78
C GLU A 152 0.41 -3.41 -20.81
N LYS A 153 0.81 -4.68 -20.84
CA LYS A 153 -0.13 -5.83 -20.82
C LYS A 153 -0.63 -6.18 -19.42
N LEU A 154 -0.03 -5.62 -18.38
CA LEU A 154 -0.52 -5.81 -17.02
C LEU A 154 -1.85 -5.11 -16.81
N ASP A 155 -2.63 -5.63 -15.87
CA ASP A 155 -3.78 -4.88 -15.39
C ASP A 155 -3.34 -3.64 -14.60
N THR A 156 -4.28 -2.74 -14.37
CA THR A 156 -4.02 -1.45 -13.76
C THR A 156 -3.54 -1.56 -12.31
N TYR A 157 -3.96 -2.59 -11.56
CA TYR A 157 -3.56 -2.81 -10.17
C TYR A 157 -2.13 -3.35 -10.09
N ASP A 158 -1.77 -4.27 -10.98
CA ASP A 158 -0.39 -4.79 -11.09
C ASP A 158 0.59 -3.67 -11.47
N LYS A 159 0.22 -2.83 -12.45
CA LYS A 159 1.02 -1.65 -12.81
C LYS A 159 1.22 -0.73 -11.60
N LEU A 160 0.14 -0.44 -10.87
CA LEU A 160 0.19 0.40 -9.68
C LEU A 160 1.11 -0.18 -8.61
N GLU A 161 0.96 -1.47 -8.28
CA GLU A 161 1.82 -2.15 -7.29
C GLU A 161 3.30 -2.03 -7.67
N ILE A 162 3.63 -2.26 -8.95
CA ILE A 162 5.00 -2.11 -9.45
C ILE A 162 5.51 -0.70 -9.25
N PHE A 163 4.76 0.33 -9.66
CA PHE A 163 5.23 1.70 -9.53
C PHE A 163 5.35 2.13 -8.05
N CYS A 164 4.42 1.71 -7.19
CA CYS A 164 4.49 1.94 -5.74
C CYS A 164 5.76 1.31 -5.15
N LEU A 165 6.03 0.06 -5.49
CA LEU A 165 7.26 -0.62 -5.11
C LEU A 165 8.47 0.14 -5.66
N GLN A 166 8.55 0.42 -6.96
CA GLN A 166 9.69 1.15 -7.51
C GLN A 166 9.90 2.51 -6.82
N ALA A 167 8.85 3.28 -6.53
CA ALA A 167 8.96 4.53 -5.79
C ALA A 167 9.53 4.33 -4.37
N ALA A 168 9.01 3.36 -3.62
CA ALA A 168 9.48 3.07 -2.27
C ALA A 168 10.93 2.55 -2.21
N LEU A 169 11.40 1.96 -3.30
CA LEU A 169 12.62 1.16 -3.27
C LEU A 169 13.78 1.80 -4.03
N THR A 170 13.50 2.79 -4.86
CA THR A 170 14.54 3.46 -5.65
C THR A 170 15.36 4.40 -4.75
N PRO A 171 16.69 4.17 -4.60
CA PRO A 171 17.55 5.05 -3.81
C PRO A 171 17.75 6.41 -4.48
N SER A 172 17.70 6.47 -5.81
CA SER A 172 17.83 7.71 -6.56
C SER A 172 16.54 8.53 -6.51
N GLN A 173 16.63 9.76 -5.99
CA GLN A 173 15.52 10.69 -5.93
C GLN A 173 14.88 10.93 -7.30
N TYR A 174 15.69 11.05 -8.37
CA TYR A 174 15.17 11.30 -9.72
C TYR A 174 14.22 10.19 -10.19
N PHE A 175 14.64 8.94 -10.08
CA PHE A 175 13.83 7.80 -10.52
C PHE A 175 12.64 7.57 -9.60
N ARG A 176 12.79 7.81 -8.29
CA ARG A 176 11.67 7.82 -7.35
C ARG A 176 10.60 8.83 -7.76
N GLN A 177 10.99 10.07 -8.00
CA GLN A 177 10.06 11.13 -8.44
C GLN A 177 9.40 10.78 -9.78
N ARG A 178 10.14 10.14 -10.69
CA ARG A 178 9.56 9.60 -11.93
C ARG A 178 8.49 8.54 -11.65
N ASN A 179 8.74 7.59 -10.75
CA ASN A 179 7.76 6.57 -10.37
C ASN A 179 6.54 7.18 -9.66
N LEU A 180 6.75 8.12 -8.74
CA LEU A 180 5.66 8.90 -8.13
C LEU A 180 4.81 9.60 -9.19
N SER A 181 5.44 10.22 -10.21
CA SER A 181 4.70 10.85 -11.31
C SER A 181 3.86 9.85 -12.14
N TYR A 182 4.28 8.58 -12.24
CA TYR A 182 3.47 7.54 -12.86
C TYR A 182 2.30 7.13 -11.96
N ILE A 183 2.55 6.93 -10.66
CA ILE A 183 1.52 6.64 -9.65
C ILE A 183 0.44 7.73 -9.65
N GLU A 184 0.85 8.99 -9.74
CA GLU A 184 -0.06 10.13 -9.80
C GLU A 184 -1.03 10.08 -10.99
N LYS A 185 -0.64 9.46 -12.12
CA LYS A 185 -1.56 9.26 -13.25
C LYS A 185 -2.64 8.24 -12.89
N TYR A 186 -2.33 7.19 -12.13
CA TYR A 186 -3.33 6.22 -11.66
C TYR A 186 -4.28 6.81 -10.62
N ALA A 187 -3.78 7.72 -9.78
CA ALA A 187 -4.59 8.43 -8.78
C ALA A 187 -5.62 9.40 -9.39
N THR A 188 -5.61 9.62 -10.71
CA THR A 188 -6.69 10.35 -11.40
C THR A 188 -7.97 9.53 -11.57
N ASN A 189 -7.92 8.23 -11.29
CA ASN A 189 -9.07 7.35 -11.25
C ASN A 189 -9.57 7.21 -9.81
N ASP A 190 -10.79 7.67 -9.55
CA ASP A 190 -11.44 7.64 -8.23
C ASP A 190 -11.43 6.24 -7.59
N LEU A 191 -11.47 5.17 -8.38
CA LEU A 191 -11.43 3.78 -7.87
C LEU A 191 -10.06 3.36 -7.34
N LEU A 192 -9.00 4.00 -7.84
CA LEU A 192 -7.61 3.67 -7.51
C LEU A 192 -6.98 4.67 -6.55
N GLU A 193 -7.57 5.86 -6.40
CA GLU A 193 -7.05 6.91 -5.54
C GLU A 193 -6.83 6.44 -4.09
N HIS A 194 -7.83 5.77 -3.52
CA HIS A 194 -7.72 5.19 -2.17
C HIS A 194 -6.65 4.08 -2.10
N GLU A 195 -6.60 3.22 -3.12
CA GLU A 195 -5.63 2.12 -3.18
C GLU A 195 -4.19 2.65 -3.26
N VAL A 196 -3.96 3.67 -4.08
CA VAL A 196 -2.68 4.40 -4.18
C VAL A 196 -2.29 4.94 -2.81
N ALA A 197 -3.18 5.69 -2.16
CA ALA A 197 -2.91 6.31 -0.88
C ALA A 197 -2.59 5.28 0.21
N SER A 198 -3.38 4.21 0.28
CA SER A 198 -3.22 3.11 1.23
C SER A 198 -1.89 2.40 1.04
N LYS A 199 -1.52 2.07 -0.21
CA LYS A 199 -0.24 1.40 -0.54
C LYS A 199 0.96 2.28 -0.21
N LEU A 200 0.94 3.57 -0.60
CA LEU A 200 2.04 4.49 -0.32
C LEU A 200 2.24 4.71 1.18
N LEU A 201 1.13 4.82 1.93
CA LEU A 201 1.17 4.92 3.38
C LEU A 201 1.77 3.66 4.01
N ALA A 202 1.34 2.48 3.59
CA ALA A 202 1.92 1.21 4.08
C ALA A 202 3.42 1.13 3.78
N LEU A 203 3.83 1.38 2.53
CA LEU A 203 5.24 1.34 2.13
C LEU A 203 6.10 2.36 2.88
N SER A 204 5.57 3.54 3.22
CA SER A 204 6.29 4.53 4.02
C SER A 204 6.66 4.07 5.43
N GLN A 205 5.98 3.05 5.96
CA GLN A 205 6.31 2.45 7.25
C GLN A 205 7.48 1.46 7.15
N ASP A 206 7.63 0.80 5.99
CA ASP A 206 8.60 -0.28 5.77
C ASP A 206 9.96 0.22 5.27
N VAL A 207 10.00 1.42 4.68
CA VAL A 207 11.23 2.01 4.11
C VAL A 207 12.07 2.66 5.20
N SER A 208 13.38 2.40 5.20
CA SER A 208 14.31 2.97 6.19
C SER A 208 14.82 4.38 5.85
N ASP A 209 14.88 4.73 4.57
CA ASP A 209 15.39 6.04 4.12
C ASP A 209 14.37 7.15 4.39
N PRO A 210 14.70 8.15 5.24
CA PRO A 210 13.75 9.18 5.64
C PRO A 210 13.27 10.06 4.49
N GLN A 211 14.13 10.34 3.50
CA GLN A 211 13.70 11.10 2.32
C GLN A 211 12.68 10.32 1.50
N THR A 212 12.83 8.99 1.37
CA THR A 212 11.81 8.16 0.72
C THR A 212 10.49 8.23 1.45
N LYS A 213 10.49 8.07 2.78
CA LYS A 213 9.25 8.19 3.58
C LYS A 213 8.55 9.52 3.31
N ILE A 214 9.30 10.62 3.33
CA ILE A 214 8.78 11.97 3.05
C ILE A 214 8.17 12.02 1.64
N ASP A 215 8.91 11.60 0.61
CA ASP A 215 8.44 11.65 -0.77
C ASP A 215 7.13 10.86 -0.96
N LEU A 216 7.05 9.64 -0.41
CA LEU A 216 5.84 8.80 -0.47
C LEU A 216 4.65 9.45 0.25
N LEU A 217 4.86 9.97 1.47
CA LEU A 217 3.81 10.59 2.27
C LEU A 217 3.31 11.90 1.68
N LEU A 218 4.19 12.70 1.09
CA LEU A 218 3.82 13.92 0.39
C LEU A 218 2.93 13.62 -0.83
N THR A 219 3.19 12.53 -1.56
CA THR A 219 2.29 12.09 -2.64
C THR A 219 0.91 11.67 -2.12
N VAL A 220 0.81 11.04 -0.94
CA VAL A 220 -0.49 10.73 -0.30
C VAL A 220 -1.30 12.02 -0.09
N PHE A 221 -0.67 13.07 0.47
CA PHE A 221 -1.35 14.33 0.78
C PHE A 221 -1.81 15.11 -0.45
N ILE A 222 -1.09 15.06 -1.59
CA ILE A 222 -1.53 15.75 -2.82
C ILE A 222 -2.85 15.18 -3.32
N ARG A 223 -2.93 13.85 -3.31
CA ARG A 223 -3.95 13.13 -4.07
C ARG A 223 -5.16 12.88 -3.20
N TYR A 224 -4.93 12.31 -2.04
CA TYR A 224 -6.02 11.82 -1.22
C TYR A 224 -6.34 12.81 -0.12
N ASN A 225 -7.39 13.59 -0.36
CA ASN A 225 -7.94 14.53 0.60
C ASN A 225 -8.81 13.83 1.67
N ASP A 226 -8.38 12.67 2.14
CA ASP A 226 -9.08 11.89 3.14
C ASP A 226 -8.48 12.20 4.52
N PRO A 227 -9.27 12.78 5.44
CA PRO A 227 -8.76 13.18 6.75
C PRO A 227 -8.19 12.01 7.56
N ASP A 228 -8.73 10.80 7.44
CA ASP A 228 -8.29 9.65 8.24
C ASP A 228 -6.93 9.13 7.77
N MET A 229 -6.70 9.09 6.45
CA MET A 229 -5.38 8.78 5.90
C MET A 229 -4.35 9.85 6.25
N MET A 230 -4.75 11.12 6.21
CA MET A 230 -3.87 12.22 6.58
C MET A 230 -3.43 12.11 8.04
N GLU A 231 -4.37 11.83 8.95
CA GLU A 231 -4.11 11.62 10.37
C GLU A 231 -3.08 10.51 10.62
N ARG A 232 -3.21 9.37 9.93
CA ARG A 232 -2.24 8.26 10.02
C ARG A 232 -0.85 8.63 9.49
N ALA A 233 -0.77 9.52 8.50
CA ALA A 233 0.48 9.96 7.88
C ALA A 233 1.25 10.96 8.75
N ILE A 234 0.58 11.74 9.61
CA ILE A 234 1.20 12.79 10.45
C ILE A 234 2.39 12.28 11.27
N PRO A 235 2.24 11.26 12.15
CA PRO A 235 3.35 10.82 12.99
C PRO A 235 4.53 10.26 12.18
N ILE A 236 4.25 9.58 11.06
CA ILE A 236 5.28 9.00 10.19
C ILE A 236 6.07 10.11 9.49
N LEU A 237 5.37 11.12 8.96
CA LEU A 237 6.02 12.26 8.30
C LEU A 237 6.88 13.03 9.30
N TYR A 238 6.36 13.30 10.50
CA TYR A 238 7.12 13.99 11.54
C TYR A 238 8.42 13.24 11.91
N SER A 239 8.33 11.93 12.14
CA SER A 239 9.52 11.09 12.43
C SER A 239 10.51 11.14 11.28
N ALA A 240 10.04 10.96 10.04
CA ALA A 240 10.89 10.97 8.86
C ALA A 240 11.62 12.32 8.66
N VAL A 241 10.94 13.44 8.90
CA VAL A 241 11.54 14.78 8.84
C VAL A 241 12.63 14.94 9.91
N LYS A 242 12.36 14.50 11.13
CA LYS A 242 13.32 14.56 12.25
C LYS A 242 14.55 13.66 11.99
N GLU A 243 14.34 12.48 11.40
CA GLU A 243 15.39 11.57 10.96
C GLU A 243 16.24 12.17 9.82
N ARG A 244 15.61 12.89 8.87
CA ARG A 244 16.29 13.53 7.74
C ARG A 244 17.24 14.64 8.17
N ASP A 245 16.81 15.51 9.08
CA ASP A 245 17.62 16.62 9.60
C ASP A 245 17.58 16.67 11.14
N PRO A 246 18.41 15.86 11.82
CA PRO A 246 18.48 15.84 13.28
C PRO A 246 18.93 17.17 13.88
N SER A 247 19.64 17.99 13.09
CA SER A 247 20.20 19.28 13.52
C SER A 247 19.20 20.43 13.45
N GLN A 248 18.01 20.19 12.88
CA GLN A 248 16.96 21.19 12.68
C GLN A 248 17.43 22.43 11.91
N SER A 249 18.35 22.26 10.98
CA SER A 249 19.05 23.31 10.25
C SER A 249 18.20 23.95 9.14
N ASP A 250 17.06 24.59 9.46
CA ASP A 250 16.17 25.31 8.52
C ASP A 250 15.79 24.58 7.19
N SER A 251 16.14 23.30 7.02
CA SER A 251 16.19 22.61 5.73
C SER A 251 14.85 22.03 5.29
N ASN A 252 13.79 22.21 6.08
CA ASN A 252 12.45 21.67 5.82
C ASN A 252 11.55 22.61 5.01
N GLU A 253 12.12 23.69 4.48
CA GLU A 253 11.39 24.70 3.71
C GLU A 253 10.75 24.12 2.44
N ASP A 254 11.37 23.09 1.84
CA ASP A 254 10.81 22.32 0.72
C ASP A 254 9.46 21.66 1.10
N ILE A 255 9.43 20.98 2.25
CA ILE A 255 8.23 20.31 2.77
C ILE A 255 7.17 21.32 3.18
N LEU A 256 7.56 22.42 3.85
CA LEU A 256 6.63 23.45 4.31
C LEU A 256 5.95 24.16 3.13
N ASN A 257 6.71 24.49 2.08
CA ASN A 257 6.17 25.09 0.86
C ASN A 257 5.22 24.15 0.13
N PHE A 258 5.55 22.86 0.11
CA PHE A 258 4.66 21.85 -0.45
C PHE A 258 3.34 21.73 0.33
N LEU A 259 3.40 21.62 1.66
CA LEU A 259 2.21 21.52 2.50
C LEU A 259 1.34 22.78 2.44
N GLU A 260 1.94 23.97 2.26
CA GLU A 260 1.21 25.20 1.96
C GLU A 260 0.43 25.08 0.64
N LEU A 261 1.07 24.60 -0.43
CA LEU A 261 0.42 24.43 -1.72
C LEU A 261 -0.74 23.43 -1.66
N VAL A 262 -0.60 22.33 -0.90
CA VAL A 262 -1.69 21.38 -0.64
C VAL A 262 -2.82 22.05 0.16
N ALA A 263 -2.48 22.79 1.21
CA ALA A 263 -3.47 23.49 2.04
C ALA A 263 -4.27 24.54 1.26
N GLN A 264 -3.65 25.26 0.33
CA GLN A 264 -4.33 26.25 -0.51
C GLN A 264 -5.33 25.64 -1.48
N LYS A 265 -5.04 24.44 -2.00
CA LYS A 265 -5.96 23.71 -2.89
C LYS A 265 -7.13 23.10 -2.14
N ASN A 266 -6.95 22.84 -0.85
CA ASN A 266 -7.90 22.13 -0.04
C ASN A 266 -8.83 23.08 0.70
N ARG A 267 -10.14 22.97 0.45
CA ARG A 267 -11.15 23.80 1.11
C ARG A 267 -11.86 23.09 2.27
N ASP A 268 -11.57 21.81 2.47
CA ASP A 268 -12.19 21.04 3.54
C ASP A 268 -11.51 21.38 4.88
N ASP A 269 -12.32 21.81 5.85
CA ASP A 269 -11.84 22.23 7.16
C ASP A 269 -11.12 21.09 7.90
N ARG A 270 -11.56 19.83 7.74
CA ARG A 270 -10.96 18.66 8.41
C ARG A 270 -9.55 18.39 7.91
N SER A 271 -9.34 18.53 6.62
CA SER A 271 -8.02 18.36 6.03
C SER A 271 -7.13 19.57 6.29
N GLN A 272 -7.68 20.78 6.31
CA GLN A 272 -6.91 21.99 6.67
C GLN A 272 -6.35 21.93 8.09
N ILE A 273 -7.15 21.50 9.09
CA ILE A 273 -6.62 21.36 10.47
C ILE A 273 -5.45 20.35 10.51
N ARG A 274 -5.52 19.26 9.76
CA ARG A 274 -4.44 18.26 9.69
C ARG A 274 -3.19 18.84 9.03
N LEU A 275 -3.34 19.57 7.92
CA LEU A 275 -2.21 20.22 7.23
C LEU A 275 -1.53 21.27 8.09
N TYR A 276 -2.29 22.15 8.76
CA TYR A 276 -1.70 23.15 9.65
C TYR A 276 -1.02 22.50 10.85
N LEU A 277 -1.59 21.42 11.40
CA LEU A 277 -0.95 20.68 12.46
C LEU A 277 0.38 20.07 11.99
N ILE A 278 0.41 19.36 10.86
CA ILE A 278 1.65 18.80 10.28
C ILE A 278 2.71 19.90 10.12
N ARG A 279 2.33 21.06 9.59
CA ARG A 279 3.27 22.18 9.37
C ARG A 279 3.83 22.72 10.67
N ALA A 280 3.01 22.83 11.71
CA ALA A 280 3.48 23.20 13.04
C ALA A 280 4.46 22.17 13.62
N LEU A 281 4.25 20.88 13.35
CA LEU A 281 5.13 19.80 13.79
C LEU A 281 6.47 19.81 13.02
N VAL A 282 6.43 20.04 11.71
CA VAL A 282 7.59 19.95 10.80
C VAL A 282 8.48 21.20 10.83
N THR A 283 7.91 22.38 11.16
CA THR A 283 8.69 23.62 11.17
C THR A 283 9.61 23.73 12.38
N ASN A 284 10.85 24.16 12.15
CA ASN A 284 11.83 24.43 13.20
C ASN A 284 11.69 25.87 13.76
N ASN A 285 11.11 26.78 12.97
CA ASN A 285 10.92 28.17 13.37
C ASN A 285 9.77 28.30 14.37
N GLN A 286 10.08 28.74 15.59
CA GLN A 286 9.09 28.90 16.67
C GLN A 286 7.94 29.84 16.29
N ARG A 287 8.22 30.95 15.58
CA ARG A 287 7.20 31.91 15.16
C ARG A 287 6.27 31.31 14.09
N SER A 288 6.82 30.60 13.11
CA SER A 288 6.02 29.87 12.12
C SER A 288 5.16 28.78 12.76
N ARG A 289 5.72 28.07 13.76
CA ARG A 289 4.99 27.06 14.54
C ARG A 289 3.78 27.67 15.22
N GLU A 290 3.96 28.79 15.93
CA GLU A 290 2.87 29.49 16.60
C GLU A 290 1.81 30.00 15.62
N ASP A 291 2.22 30.52 14.46
CA ASP A 291 1.28 30.93 13.40
C ASP A 291 0.43 29.75 12.89
N TYR A 292 1.05 28.61 12.58
CA TYR A 292 0.33 27.42 12.13
C TYR A 292 -0.59 26.84 13.22
N LEU A 293 -0.16 26.81 14.48
CA LEU A 293 -1.01 26.40 15.60
C LEU A 293 -2.18 27.37 15.83
N GLY A 294 -1.97 28.66 15.59
CA GLY A 294 -3.04 29.66 15.60
C GLY A 294 -4.08 29.38 14.51
N LYS A 295 -3.64 29.12 13.26
CA LYS A 295 -4.54 28.76 12.15
C LYS A 295 -5.30 27.46 12.43
N PHE A 296 -4.61 26.44 12.95
CA PHE A 296 -5.22 25.19 13.43
C PHE A 296 -6.32 25.47 14.45
N ALA A 297 -6.04 26.29 15.48
CA ALA A 297 -6.99 26.59 16.55
C ALA A 297 -8.21 27.38 16.05
N ILE A 298 -8.01 28.36 15.17
CA ILE A 298 -9.11 29.18 14.60
C ILE A 298 -10.08 28.29 13.82
N ILE A 299 -9.57 27.40 12.96
CA ILE A 299 -10.42 26.49 12.18
C ILE A 299 -11.03 25.45 13.11
N GLY A 300 -10.23 24.81 13.96
CA GLY A 300 -10.67 23.82 14.95
C GLY A 300 -11.70 24.32 15.96
N ALA A 301 -11.78 25.62 16.25
CA ALA A 301 -12.77 26.16 17.19
C ALA A 301 -14.20 26.23 16.61
N ARG A 302 -14.34 26.11 15.28
CA ARG A 302 -15.65 26.06 14.59
C ARG A 302 -16.48 24.90 15.12
N ARG A 303 -17.78 25.12 15.24
CA ARG A 303 -18.69 24.20 15.95
C ARG A 303 -18.72 22.81 15.29
N GLU A 304 -18.61 22.76 13.97
CA GLU A 304 -18.77 21.58 13.13
C GLU A 304 -17.58 20.60 13.25
N ILE A 305 -16.38 21.11 13.55
CA ILE A 305 -15.13 20.32 13.52
C ILE A 305 -14.38 20.31 14.85
N ARG A 306 -14.92 20.96 15.89
CA ARG A 306 -14.31 21.06 17.22
C ARG A 306 -13.96 19.73 17.84
N ASP A 307 -14.92 18.81 17.86
CA ASP A 307 -14.73 17.50 18.47
C ASP A 307 -13.75 16.64 17.66
N GLU A 308 -13.63 16.91 16.36
CA GLU A 308 -12.65 16.25 15.51
C GLU A 308 -11.23 16.80 15.74
N ALA A 309 -11.07 18.12 15.85
CA ALA A 309 -9.78 18.72 16.18
C ALA A 309 -9.25 18.22 17.54
N LYS A 310 -10.13 18.04 18.53
CA LYS A 310 -9.77 17.42 19.83
C LYS A 310 -9.34 15.96 19.67
N ARG A 311 -10.16 15.14 18.99
CA ARG A 311 -9.83 13.73 18.75
C ARG A 311 -8.52 13.55 18.00
N LEU A 312 -8.25 14.42 17.02
CA LEU A 312 -6.99 14.44 16.27
C LEU A 312 -5.79 14.67 17.21
N LEU A 313 -5.87 15.67 18.09
CA LEU A 313 -4.81 15.93 19.07
C LEU A 313 -4.62 14.75 20.03
N GLU A 314 -5.71 14.19 20.56
CA GLU A 314 -5.67 13.03 21.47
C GLU A 314 -5.04 11.80 20.79
N SER A 315 -5.44 11.53 19.54
CA SER A 315 -4.92 10.44 18.70
C SER A 315 -3.41 10.57 18.51
N ILE A 316 -2.93 11.74 18.08
CA ILE A 316 -1.50 11.98 17.84
C ILE A 316 -0.71 11.97 19.16
N THR A 317 -1.24 12.58 20.22
CA THR A 317 -0.60 12.55 21.55
C THR A 317 -0.44 11.12 22.06
N SER A 318 -1.43 10.26 21.80
CA SER A 318 -1.36 8.85 22.20
C SER A 318 -0.28 8.06 21.45
N ALA A 319 -0.01 8.42 20.18
CA ALA A 319 1.07 7.84 19.37
C ALA A 319 2.44 8.44 19.71
N ALA A 320 2.48 9.64 20.28
CA ALA A 320 3.68 10.43 20.57
C ALA A 320 4.23 10.28 22.00
N LYS A 321 3.76 9.31 22.80
CA LYS A 321 4.03 9.22 24.24
C LYS A 321 5.51 9.31 24.63
N ASP A 322 6.40 8.83 23.77
CA ASP A 322 7.84 8.79 24.02
C ASP A 322 8.62 10.00 23.47
N ASP A 323 7.96 10.91 22.73
CA ASP A 323 8.59 12.12 22.19
C ASP A 323 8.16 13.37 22.97
N ALA A 324 8.96 13.74 23.97
CA ALA A 324 8.70 14.89 24.84
C ALA A 324 8.61 16.23 24.10
N VAL A 325 9.25 16.37 22.93
CA VAL A 325 9.17 17.60 22.13
C VAL A 325 7.82 17.65 21.43
N LEU A 326 7.41 16.55 20.81
CA LEU A 326 6.13 16.42 20.14
C LEU A 326 4.97 16.65 21.12
N VAL A 327 5.01 16.03 22.31
CA VAL A 327 4.00 16.23 23.36
C VAL A 327 3.86 17.71 23.75
N ARG A 328 4.97 18.44 23.91
CA ARG A 328 4.92 19.88 24.22
C ARG A 328 4.25 20.71 23.12
N ILE A 329 4.48 20.37 21.85
CA ILE A 329 3.86 21.06 20.72
C ILE A 329 2.35 20.77 20.70
N LEU A 330 1.95 19.52 20.94
CA LEU A 330 0.54 19.11 21.00
C LEU A 330 -0.20 19.73 22.19
N ASP A 331 0.45 19.87 23.34
CA ASP A 331 -0.10 20.61 24.49
C ASP A 331 -0.34 22.08 24.16
N LEU A 332 0.59 22.72 23.44
CA LEU A 332 0.41 24.09 22.97
C LEU A 332 -0.75 24.20 21.97
N ALA A 333 -0.87 23.25 21.04
CA ALA A 333 -1.99 23.17 20.11
C ALA A 333 -3.33 23.04 20.86
N SER A 334 -3.40 22.18 21.87
CA SER A 334 -4.59 21.97 22.71
C SER A 334 -4.97 23.24 23.48
N LYS A 335 -3.98 23.95 24.05
CA LYS A 335 -4.22 25.23 24.74
C LYS A 335 -4.74 26.31 23.80
N ASN A 336 -4.15 26.44 22.62
CA ASN A 336 -4.60 27.41 21.61
C ASN A 336 -6.04 27.10 21.16
N LEU A 337 -6.35 25.82 20.92
CA LEU A 337 -7.70 25.38 20.57
C LEU A 337 -8.72 25.73 21.65
N ALA A 338 -8.40 25.47 22.92
CA ALA A 338 -9.27 25.84 24.04
C ALA A 338 -9.52 27.36 24.11
N GLY A 339 -8.46 28.16 23.97
CA GLY A 339 -8.57 29.62 23.96
C GLY A 339 -9.45 30.17 22.84
N GLU A 340 -9.37 29.62 21.63
CA GLU A 340 -10.24 30.03 20.52
C GLU A 340 -11.70 29.57 20.71
N VAL A 341 -11.92 28.40 21.33
CA VAL A 341 -13.27 27.95 21.71
C VAL A 341 -13.92 28.89 22.73
N ASP A 342 -13.18 29.36 23.72
CA ASP A 342 -13.68 30.29 24.73
C ASP A 342 -14.06 31.65 24.09
N LYS A 343 -13.20 32.17 23.20
CA LYS A 343 -13.49 33.40 22.43
C LYS A 343 -14.74 33.26 21.56
N ALA A 344 -14.86 32.14 20.85
CA ALA A 344 -16.03 31.86 20.01
C ALA A 344 -17.32 31.80 20.84
N THR A 345 -17.25 31.22 22.04
CA THR A 345 -18.41 31.10 22.96
C THR A 345 -18.80 32.46 23.54
N ALA A 346 -17.83 33.29 23.94
CA ALA A 346 -18.09 34.63 24.46
C ALA A 346 -18.79 35.55 23.44
N ASN A 347 -18.40 35.45 22.17
CA ASN A 347 -19.03 36.22 21.08
C ASN A 347 -20.49 35.82 20.81
N ILE A 348 -20.89 34.59 21.13
CA ILE A 348 -22.29 34.14 21.01
C ILE A 348 -23.12 34.73 22.14
N THR A 349 -22.59 34.80 23.36
CA THR A 349 -23.31 35.34 24.54
C THR A 349 -23.55 36.85 24.45
N GLN A 350 -22.75 37.58 23.68
CA GLN A 350 -22.88 39.04 23.49
C GLN A 350 -23.88 39.43 22.39
N ARG A 351 -24.35 38.47 21.59
CA ARG A 351 -25.37 38.68 20.54
C ARG A 351 -26.72 38.20 21.05
#